data_AF-A0A728L3K0-F1
#
_entry.id   AF-A0A728L3K0-F1
#
_cell.length_a   1.000
_cell.length_b   1.000
_cell.length_c   1.000
_cell.angle_alpha   90.00
_cell.angle_beta   90.00
_cell.angle_gamma   90.00
#
_symmetry.space_group_name_H-M   'P 1'
#
loop_
_entity.id
_entity.type
_entity.pdbx_description
1 polymer ?
#
loop_
_entity_poly.entity_id
_entity_poly.type
_entity_poly.pdbx_seq_one_letter_code
_entity_poly.pdbx_strand_id
1 'polypeptide(L)'
;MVERFSMNPVSCKLLNEAWEKEFPDEVAIAERMLALLDELEHYKSREERVTKLVLDNSTSWDALYKKLEAAEKRIAEQREYYEGVIADGSKRIAELEHSETQLINERDSAESALADMYQAATGERPEWSNMFGFADAVDVVEERLATLEANQSQTTPTGIQLITEAIGAHGYIVGCLLQGRPDLALEESRKWVSAFGQAAEIVSAQDADDIKVKGE
;
A
#
# COMPACT_ATOMS: atom_id res chain seq x y z
N MET A 1 -76.37 50.03 35.56
CA MET A 1 -77.30 50.95 34.89
C MET A 1 -77.89 50.16 33.72
N VAL A 2 -79.12 49.63 33.85
CA VAL A 2 -79.77 48.89 32.76
C VAL A 2 -80.54 49.92 31.94
N GLU A 3 -80.09 50.19 30.71
CA GLU A 3 -80.81 51.07 29.80
C GLU A 3 -82.19 50.46 29.50
N ARG A 4 -83.26 51.14 29.92
CA ARG A 4 -84.61 50.78 29.47
C ARG A 4 -84.74 51.20 28.01
N PHE A 5 -84.53 50.25 27.10
CA PHE A 5 -84.93 50.40 25.71
C PHE A 5 -86.45 50.58 25.65
N SER A 6 -86.90 51.82 25.43
CA SER A 6 -88.30 52.14 25.16
C SER A 6 -88.51 52.15 23.65
N MET A 7 -89.06 51.06 23.12
CA MET A 7 -89.38 50.97 21.70
C MET A 7 -90.63 51.80 21.39
N ASN A 8 -90.62 52.55 20.29
CA ASN A 8 -91.77 53.37 19.91
C ASN A 8 -92.98 52.47 19.51
N PRO A 9 -94.22 52.95 19.63
CA PRO A 9 -95.41 52.13 19.42
C PRO A 9 -95.52 51.52 18.01
N VAL A 10 -94.95 52.15 16.99
CA VAL A 10 -94.96 51.65 15.61
C VAL A 10 -93.98 50.50 15.45
N SER A 11 -92.76 50.63 16.00
CA SER A 11 -91.77 49.55 16.00
C SER A 11 -92.24 48.33 16.80
N CYS A 12 -92.93 48.53 17.93
CA CYS A 12 -93.54 47.41 18.67
C CYS A 12 -94.60 46.68 17.84
N LYS A 13 -95.47 47.42 17.13
CA LYS A 13 -96.49 46.82 16.26
C LYS A 13 -95.87 46.04 15.12
N LEU A 14 -94.89 46.61 14.41
CA LEU A 14 -94.20 45.93 13.31
C LEU A 14 -93.46 44.68 13.78
N LEU A 15 -92.84 44.73 14.97
CA LEU A 15 -92.18 43.58 15.57
C LEU A 15 -93.19 42.49 15.93
N ASN A 16 -94.33 42.86 16.50
CA ASN A 16 -95.41 41.91 16.82
C ASN A 16 -96.03 41.30 15.56
N GLU A 17 -96.31 42.10 14.53
CA GLU A 17 -96.84 41.61 13.25
C GLU A 17 -95.85 40.66 12.56
N ALA A 18 -94.55 40.97 12.58
CA ALA A 18 -93.50 40.09 12.08
C ALA A 18 -93.39 38.81 12.91
N TRP A 19 -93.52 38.92 14.23
CA TRP A 19 -93.49 37.79 15.16
C TRP A 19 -94.69 36.87 14.95
N GLU A 20 -95.92 37.39 14.90
CA GLU A 20 -97.14 36.61 14.64
C GLU A 20 -97.13 35.97 13.25
N LYS A 21 -96.43 36.57 12.28
CA LYS A 21 -96.25 35.99 10.95
C LYS A 21 -95.24 34.84 10.93
N GLU A 22 -94.11 34.98 11.61
CA GLU A 22 -93.06 33.95 11.70
C GLU A 22 -93.46 32.82 12.66
N PHE A 23 -94.26 33.16 13.68
CA PHE A 23 -94.70 32.30 14.77
C PHE A 23 -96.22 32.43 14.99
N PRO A 24 -97.03 31.81 14.11
CA PRO A 24 -98.49 31.93 14.15
C PRO A 24 -99.13 31.27 15.39
N ASP A 25 -98.49 30.28 16.00
CA ASP A 25 -98.92 29.65 17.24
C ASP A 25 -97.72 29.10 18.05
N GLU A 26 -98.00 28.59 19.25
CA GLU A 26 -96.99 27.98 20.13
C GLU A 26 -96.36 26.72 19.52
N VAL A 27 -97.07 26.05 18.61
CA VAL A 27 -96.58 24.84 17.92
C VAL A 27 -95.47 25.21 16.94
N ALA A 28 -95.65 26.27 16.13
CA ALA A 28 -94.64 26.78 15.21
C ALA A 28 -93.37 27.26 15.95
N ILE A 29 -93.54 27.86 17.15
CA ILE A 29 -92.42 28.21 18.03
C ILE A 29 -91.69 26.94 18.48
N ALA A 30 -92.42 25.93 18.96
CA ALA A 30 -91.86 24.68 19.44
C ALA A 30 -91.13 23.90 18.32
N GLU A 31 -91.70 23.85 17.12
CA GLU A 31 -91.08 23.24 15.94
C GLU A 31 -89.77 23.94 15.56
N ARG A 32 -89.75 25.29 15.58
CA ARG A 32 -88.51 26.03 15.30
C ARG A 32 -87.46 25.82 16.38
N MET A 33 -87.86 25.77 17.65
CA MET A 33 -86.95 25.46 18.76
C MET A 33 -86.40 24.03 18.65
N LEU A 34 -87.24 23.05 18.27
CA LEU A 34 -86.82 21.66 18.08
C LEU A 34 -85.80 21.54 16.95
N ALA A 35 -86.03 22.20 15.80
CA ALA A 35 -85.07 22.22 14.71
C ALA A 35 -83.71 22.82 15.10
N LEU A 36 -83.70 23.89 15.92
CA LEU A 36 -82.47 24.46 16.45
C LEU A 36 -81.76 23.52 17.45
N LEU A 37 -82.51 22.76 18.24
CA LEU A 37 -81.94 21.74 19.13
C LEU A 37 -81.30 20.59 18.34
N ASP A 38 -81.98 20.10 17.30
CA ASP A 38 -81.45 19.06 16.40
C ASP A 38 -80.16 19.54 15.70
N GLU A 39 -80.13 20.80 15.22
CA GLU A 39 -78.92 21.40 14.65
C GLU A 39 -77.78 21.48 15.68
N LEU A 40 -78.05 21.95 16.90
CA LEU A 40 -77.07 22.02 17.97
C LEU A 40 -76.51 20.64 18.35
N GLU A 41 -77.37 19.62 18.43
CA GLU A 41 -76.96 18.24 18.69
C GLU A 41 -76.06 17.71 17.57
N HIS A 42 -76.40 17.99 16.31
CA HIS A 42 -75.56 17.65 15.17
C HIS A 42 -74.20 18.35 15.22
N TYR A 43 -74.15 19.65 15.57
CA TYR A 43 -72.88 20.37 15.74
C TYR A 43 -72.01 19.78 16.85
N LYS A 44 -72.62 19.45 18.00
CA LYS A 44 -71.90 18.82 19.12
C LYS A 44 -71.34 17.44 18.73
N SER A 45 -72.14 16.61 18.06
CA SER A 45 -71.67 15.31 17.55
C SER A 45 -70.51 15.46 16.55
N ARG A 46 -70.55 16.50 15.70
CA ARG A 46 -69.45 16.81 14.78
C ARG A 46 -68.18 17.25 15.52
N GLU A 47 -68.32 18.11 16.52
CA GLU A 47 -67.21 18.56 17.35
C GLU A 47 -66.52 17.38 18.04
N GLU A 48 -67.27 16.50 18.68
CA GLU A 48 -66.75 15.30 19.34
C GLU A 48 -65.97 14.39 18.38
N ARG A 49 -66.48 14.21 17.14
CA ARG A 49 -65.76 13.45 16.10
C ARG A 49 -64.45 14.13 15.69
N VAL A 50 -64.43 15.46 15.57
CA VAL A 50 -63.22 16.22 15.23
C VAL A 50 -62.20 16.10 16.35
N THR A 51 -62.61 16.26 17.61
CA THR A 51 -61.71 16.11 18.76
C THR A 51 -61.08 14.73 18.79
N LYS A 52 -61.87 13.66 18.58
CA LYS A 52 -61.35 12.30 18.50
C LYS A 52 -60.33 12.15 17.36
N LEU A 53 -60.66 12.64 16.16
CA LEU A 53 -59.77 12.57 15.01
C LEU A 53 -58.44 13.30 15.26
N VAL A 54 -58.49 14.48 15.89
CA VAL A 54 -57.28 15.25 16.24
C VAL A 54 -56.41 14.48 17.23
N LEU A 55 -57.01 13.84 18.25
CA LEU A 55 -56.27 13.03 19.21
C LEU A 55 -55.63 11.79 18.55
N ASP A 56 -56.41 11.07 17.73
CA ASP A 56 -55.91 9.90 16.98
C ASP A 56 -54.79 10.31 16.00
N ASN A 57 -54.93 11.47 15.34
CA ASN A 57 -53.89 12.00 14.47
C ASN A 57 -52.63 12.41 15.25
N SER A 58 -52.78 13.05 16.40
CA SER A 58 -51.66 13.44 17.27
C SER A 58 -50.86 12.23 17.73
N THR A 59 -51.54 11.17 18.21
CA THR A 59 -50.88 9.92 18.61
C THR A 59 -50.17 9.22 17.44
N SER A 60 -50.77 9.29 16.24
CA SER A 60 -50.12 8.78 15.02
C SER A 60 -48.86 9.57 14.67
N TRP A 61 -48.88 10.90 14.77
CA TRP A 61 -47.71 11.74 14.52
C TRP A 61 -46.58 11.46 15.52
N ASP A 62 -46.90 11.35 16.82
CA ASP A 62 -45.91 11.01 17.85
C ASP A 62 -45.21 9.68 17.56
N ALA A 63 -45.96 8.69 17.09
CA ALA A 63 -45.40 7.40 16.71
C ALA A 63 -44.48 7.49 15.48
N LEU A 64 -44.80 8.35 14.51
CA LEU A 64 -43.97 8.59 13.34
C LEU A 64 -42.68 9.34 13.71
N TYR A 65 -42.76 10.38 14.55
CA TYR A 65 -41.59 11.12 15.01
C TYR A 65 -40.60 10.23 15.77
N LYS A 66 -41.08 9.36 16.65
CA LYS A 66 -40.21 8.40 17.35
C LYS A 66 -39.50 7.44 16.39
N LYS A 67 -40.19 7.00 15.33
CA LYS A 67 -39.58 6.15 14.29
C LYS A 67 -38.54 6.91 13.48
N LEU A 68 -38.82 8.18 13.16
CA LEU A 68 -37.88 9.05 12.45
C LEU A 68 -36.60 9.25 13.26
N GLU A 69 -36.73 9.65 14.53
CA GLU A 69 -35.60 9.87 15.44
C GLU A 69 -34.75 8.58 15.61
N ALA A 70 -35.41 7.43 15.75
CA ALA A 70 -34.70 6.15 15.82
C ALA A 70 -33.98 5.80 14.51
N ALA A 71 -34.55 6.13 13.34
CA ALA A 71 -33.93 5.90 12.05
C ALA A 71 -32.74 6.84 11.83
N GLU A 72 -32.87 8.12 12.17
CA GLU A 72 -31.78 9.11 12.11
C GLU A 72 -30.62 8.70 13.00
N LYS A 73 -30.89 8.25 14.23
CA LYS A 73 -29.87 7.73 15.13
C LYS A 73 -29.12 6.54 14.53
N ARG A 74 -29.85 5.57 13.96
CA ARG A 74 -29.24 4.40 13.29
C ARG A 74 -28.37 4.80 12.11
N ILE A 75 -28.79 5.78 11.31
CA ILE A 75 -28.01 6.29 10.18
C ILE A 75 -26.72 6.95 10.69
N ALA A 76 -26.79 7.74 11.75
CA ALA A 76 -25.63 8.39 12.35
C ALA A 76 -24.61 7.35 12.87
N GLU A 77 -25.08 6.34 13.62
CA GLU A 77 -24.25 5.24 14.12
C GLU A 77 -23.60 4.44 12.98
N GLN A 78 -24.36 4.13 11.91
CA GLN A 78 -23.81 3.46 10.74
C GLN A 78 -22.75 4.31 10.04
N ARG A 79 -22.98 5.62 9.91
CA ARG A 79 -22.02 6.54 9.31
C ARG A 79 -20.72 6.55 10.10
N GLU A 80 -20.80 6.65 11.42
CA GLU A 80 -19.62 6.60 12.30
C GLU A 80 -18.86 5.28 12.17
N TYR A 81 -19.59 4.16 12.15
CA TYR A 81 -19.00 2.83 11.94
C TYR A 81 -18.23 2.75 10.62
N TYR A 82 -18.85 3.13 9.50
CA TYR A 82 -18.21 3.07 8.18
C TYR A 82 -17.03 4.03 8.07
N GLU A 83 -17.12 5.23 8.66
CA GLU A 83 -16.00 6.17 8.72
C GLU A 83 -14.80 5.55 9.44
N GLY A 84 -15.04 4.87 10.57
CA GLY A 84 -13.99 4.16 11.31
C GLY A 84 -13.34 3.03 10.52
N VAL A 85 -14.14 2.20 9.83
CA VAL A 85 -13.63 1.11 8.98
C VAL A 85 -12.80 1.66 7.81
N ILE A 86 -13.27 2.74 7.18
CA ILE A 86 -12.54 3.38 6.07
C ILE A 86 -11.23 3.99 6.57
N ALA A 87 -11.22 4.63 7.74
CA ALA A 87 -10.02 5.22 8.33
C ALA A 87 -8.97 4.15 8.66
N ASP A 88 -9.37 3.05 9.30
CA ASP A 88 -8.48 1.94 9.63
C ASP A 88 -7.93 1.25 8.36
N GLY A 89 -8.81 0.99 7.38
CA GLY A 89 -8.41 0.43 6.09
C GLY A 89 -7.43 1.34 5.34
N SER A 90 -7.68 2.65 5.32
CA SER A 90 -6.80 3.64 4.69
C SER A 90 -5.43 3.70 5.36
N LYS A 91 -5.39 3.62 6.69
CA LYS A 91 -4.13 3.55 7.44
C LYS A 91 -3.35 2.29 7.09
N ARG A 92 -4.00 1.14 7.02
CA ARG A 92 -3.34 -0.13 6.68
C ARG A 92 -2.78 -0.12 5.25
N ILE A 93 -3.50 0.47 4.30
CA ILE A 93 -3.03 0.64 2.92
C ILE A 93 -1.76 1.51 2.91
N ALA A 94 -1.77 2.66 3.58
CA ALA A 94 -0.60 3.55 3.63
C ALA A 94 0.64 2.88 4.26
N GLU A 95 0.45 2.07 5.31
CA GLU A 95 1.54 1.27 5.89
C GLU A 95 2.11 0.25 4.91
N LEU A 96 1.24 -0.43 4.16
CA LEU A 96 1.65 -1.41 3.15
C LEU A 96 2.37 -0.75 1.98
N GLU A 97 1.86 0.36 1.46
CA GLU A 97 2.51 1.15 0.39
C GLU A 97 3.90 1.63 0.83
N HIS A 98 4.04 2.06 2.08
CA HIS A 98 5.34 2.45 2.63
C HIS A 98 6.31 1.26 2.70
N SER A 99 5.86 0.13 3.25
CA SER A 99 6.67 -1.10 3.34
C SER A 99 7.06 -1.63 1.97
N GLU A 100 6.18 -1.58 0.98
CA GLU A 100 6.47 -2.01 -0.40
C GLU A 100 7.54 -1.11 -1.03
N THR A 101 7.41 0.20 -0.85
CA THR A 101 8.43 1.16 -1.31
C THR A 101 9.78 0.89 -0.67
N GLN A 102 9.81 0.59 0.63
CA GLN A 102 11.05 0.21 1.32
C GLN A 102 11.66 -1.07 0.74
N LEU A 103 10.87 -2.12 0.55
CA LEU A 103 11.35 -3.38 -0.02
C LEU A 103 11.89 -3.22 -1.45
N ILE A 104 11.28 -2.36 -2.27
CA ILE A 104 11.80 -2.03 -3.60
C ILE A 104 13.17 -1.36 -3.48
N ASN A 105 13.32 -0.37 -2.61
CA ASN A 105 14.61 0.31 -2.41
C ASN A 105 15.69 -0.64 -1.88
N GLU A 106 15.33 -1.53 -0.95
CA GLU A 106 16.24 -2.55 -0.41
C GLU A 106 16.66 -3.56 -1.48
N ARG A 107 15.70 -4.02 -2.30
CA ARG A 107 15.97 -4.89 -3.45
C ARG A 107 16.89 -4.22 -4.45
N ASP A 108 16.61 -2.98 -4.86
CA ASP A 108 17.42 -2.25 -5.84
C ASP A 108 18.84 -2.00 -5.32
N SER A 109 18.98 -1.75 -4.01
CA SER A 109 20.28 -1.63 -3.34
C SER A 109 21.05 -2.96 -3.36
N ALA A 110 20.38 -4.07 -3.05
CA ALA A 110 20.98 -5.40 -3.09
C ALA A 110 21.36 -5.82 -4.52
N GLU A 111 20.51 -5.54 -5.50
CA GLU A 111 20.75 -5.77 -6.91
C GLU A 111 22.00 -5.02 -7.39
N SER A 112 22.14 -3.73 -7.03
CA SER A 112 23.32 -2.95 -7.36
C SER A 112 24.58 -3.52 -6.71
N ALA A 113 24.52 -3.91 -5.43
CA ALA A 113 25.67 -4.49 -4.73
C ALA A 113 26.12 -5.81 -5.37
N LEU A 114 25.17 -6.67 -5.74
CA LEU A 114 25.47 -7.92 -6.46
C LEU A 114 26.01 -7.66 -7.86
N ALA A 115 25.48 -6.67 -8.58
CA ALA A 115 25.98 -6.27 -9.88
C ALA A 115 27.43 -5.76 -9.82
N ASP A 116 27.77 -4.99 -8.78
CA ASP A 116 29.14 -4.51 -8.55
C ASP A 116 30.09 -5.67 -8.23
N MET A 117 29.67 -6.64 -7.41
CA MET A 117 30.45 -7.85 -7.12
C MET A 117 30.67 -8.69 -8.39
N TYR A 118 29.60 -8.92 -9.15
CA TYR A 118 29.67 -9.66 -10.41
C TYR A 118 30.62 -8.98 -11.40
N GLN A 119 30.51 -7.66 -11.55
CA GLN A 119 31.40 -6.89 -12.42
C GLN A 119 32.86 -6.95 -11.96
N ALA A 120 33.12 -6.88 -10.65
CA ALA A 120 34.47 -6.98 -10.12
C ALA A 120 35.13 -8.35 -10.44
N ALA A 121 34.35 -9.42 -10.44
CA ALA A 121 34.85 -10.78 -10.70
C ALA A 121 34.91 -11.14 -12.20
N THR A 122 33.94 -10.67 -13.00
CA THR A 122 33.80 -11.08 -14.41
C THR A 122 34.32 -10.03 -15.39
N GLY A 123 34.37 -8.76 -14.99
CA GLY A 123 34.72 -7.60 -15.83
C GLY A 123 33.54 -6.90 -16.48
N GLU A 124 32.35 -7.50 -16.48
CA GLU A 124 31.15 -6.96 -17.13
C GLU A 124 29.98 -6.90 -16.14
N ARG A 125 29.05 -5.96 -16.34
CA ARG A 125 27.84 -5.92 -15.50
C ARG A 125 26.86 -7.01 -15.93
N PRO A 126 26.15 -7.63 -14.97
CA PRO A 126 25.13 -8.62 -15.30
C PRO A 126 23.92 -7.96 -15.97
N GLU A 127 23.30 -8.67 -16.90
CA GLU A 127 22.01 -8.31 -17.48
C GLU A 127 20.90 -9.11 -16.79
N TRP A 128 20.26 -8.51 -15.79
CA TRP A 128 19.19 -9.16 -15.05
C TRP A 128 17.99 -9.46 -15.96
N SER A 129 17.49 -10.69 -15.88
CA SER A 129 16.32 -11.11 -16.63
C SER A 129 15.56 -12.20 -15.89
N ASN A 130 14.37 -12.57 -16.38
CA ASN A 130 13.62 -13.69 -15.82
C ASN A 130 14.34 -15.05 -15.97
N MET A 131 15.37 -15.14 -16.81
CA MET A 131 16.14 -16.36 -17.06
C MET A 131 17.56 -16.30 -16.45
N PHE A 132 17.96 -15.15 -15.95
CA PHE A 132 19.26 -14.92 -15.34
C PHE A 132 19.10 -14.06 -14.09
N GLY A 133 19.12 -14.72 -12.93
CA GLY A 133 18.91 -14.13 -11.63
C GLY A 133 20.17 -14.12 -10.77
N PHE A 134 19.98 -13.79 -9.49
CA PHE A 134 21.09 -13.64 -8.54
C PHE A 134 21.91 -14.91 -8.32
N ALA A 135 21.26 -16.08 -8.32
CA ALA A 135 21.94 -17.36 -8.15
C ALA A 135 22.88 -17.64 -9.34
N ASP A 136 22.37 -17.45 -10.57
CA ASP A 136 23.17 -17.65 -11.79
C ASP A 136 24.40 -16.71 -11.80
N ALA A 137 24.22 -15.47 -11.38
CA ALA A 137 25.32 -14.51 -11.24
C ALA A 137 26.37 -14.97 -10.22
N VAL A 138 25.95 -15.50 -9.07
CA VAL A 138 26.86 -16.02 -8.04
C VAL A 138 27.61 -17.25 -8.54
N ASP A 139 26.95 -18.18 -9.22
CA ASP A 139 27.56 -19.39 -9.77
C ASP A 139 28.67 -19.04 -10.78
N VAL A 140 28.43 -18.05 -11.65
CA VAL A 140 29.45 -17.56 -12.59
C VAL A 140 30.65 -16.95 -11.85
N VAL A 141 30.41 -16.16 -10.80
CA VAL A 141 31.50 -15.57 -10.00
C VAL A 141 32.31 -16.67 -9.31
N GLU A 142 31.66 -17.70 -8.77
CA GLU A 142 32.31 -18.84 -8.14
C GLU A 142 33.20 -19.59 -9.13
N GLU A 143 32.70 -19.88 -10.34
CA GLU A 143 33.47 -20.53 -11.40
C GLU A 143 34.70 -19.69 -11.78
N ARG A 144 34.54 -18.37 -11.95
CA ARG A 144 35.65 -17.47 -12.27
C ARG A 144 36.68 -17.43 -11.16
N LEU A 145 36.26 -17.40 -9.90
CA LEU A 145 37.17 -17.47 -8.75
C LEU A 145 37.99 -18.77 -8.76
N ALA A 146 37.34 -19.91 -8.97
CA ALA A 146 38.00 -21.21 -9.04
C ALA A 146 39.03 -21.26 -10.17
N THR A 147 38.72 -20.71 -11.35
CA THR A 147 39.68 -20.62 -12.47
C THR A 147 40.88 -19.72 -12.13
N LEU A 148 40.65 -18.59 -11.47
CA LEU A 148 41.73 -17.67 -11.05
C LEU A 148 42.63 -18.31 -9.99
N GLU A 149 42.07 -19.02 -9.01
CA GLU A 149 42.83 -19.74 -7.98
C GLU A 149 43.67 -20.87 -8.57
N ALA A 150 43.12 -21.61 -9.54
CA ALA A 150 43.87 -22.63 -10.28
C ALA A 150 45.04 -22.01 -11.06
N ASN A 151 44.84 -20.85 -11.70
CA ASN A 151 45.90 -20.12 -12.42
C ASN A 151 46.95 -19.54 -11.47
N GLN A 152 46.55 -18.98 -10.32
CA GLN A 152 47.48 -18.42 -9.34
C GLN A 152 48.36 -19.51 -8.70
N SER A 153 47.84 -20.74 -8.60
CA SER A 153 48.59 -21.91 -8.15
C SER A 153 49.66 -22.37 -9.17
N GLN A 154 49.74 -21.73 -10.35
CA GLN A 154 50.77 -22.00 -11.37
C GLN A 154 52.14 -21.35 -11.11
N THR A 155 52.41 -20.72 -9.96
CA THR A 155 53.80 -20.81 -9.44
C THR A 155 54.03 -22.26 -9.03
N THR A 156 54.30 -23.08 -10.05
CA THR A 156 54.41 -24.53 -9.92
C THR A 156 55.50 -24.84 -8.90
N PRO A 157 55.38 -25.93 -8.13
CA PRO A 157 56.47 -26.43 -7.29
C PRO A 157 57.79 -26.53 -8.07
N THR A 158 57.70 -26.86 -9.37
CA THR A 158 58.81 -26.84 -10.33
C THR A 158 59.40 -25.44 -10.53
N GLY A 159 58.59 -24.41 -10.76
CA GLY A 159 59.06 -23.02 -10.88
C GLY A 159 59.71 -22.51 -9.59
N ILE A 160 59.14 -22.85 -8.43
CA ILE A 160 59.72 -22.53 -7.11
C ILE A 160 61.09 -23.23 -6.93
N GLN A 161 61.18 -24.51 -7.30
CA GLN A 161 62.41 -25.28 -7.25
C GLN A 161 63.48 -24.70 -8.18
N LEU A 162 63.12 -24.34 -9.41
CA LEU A 162 64.03 -23.79 -10.42
C LEU A 162 64.61 -22.44 -9.97
N ILE A 163 63.78 -21.57 -9.39
CA ILE A 163 64.24 -20.31 -8.78
C ILE A 163 65.15 -20.59 -7.58
N THR A 164 64.80 -21.53 -6.70
CA THR A 164 65.61 -21.88 -5.52
C THR A 164 66.99 -22.41 -5.90
N GLU A 165 67.04 -23.32 -6.86
CA GLU A 165 68.29 -23.89 -7.39
C GLU A 165 69.13 -22.82 -8.11
N ALA A 166 68.50 -21.96 -8.90
CA ALA A 166 69.18 -20.85 -9.56
C ALA A 166 69.82 -19.89 -8.55
N ILE A 167 69.13 -19.56 -7.45
CA ILE A 167 69.67 -18.74 -6.36
C ILE A 167 70.88 -19.44 -5.71
N GLY A 168 70.77 -20.74 -5.44
CA GLY A 168 71.86 -21.54 -4.88
C GLY A 168 73.10 -21.56 -5.78
N ALA A 169 72.91 -21.75 -7.08
CA ALA A 169 73.98 -21.76 -8.06
C ALA A 169 74.66 -20.40 -8.21
N HIS A 170 73.90 -19.30 -8.19
CA HIS A 170 74.47 -17.96 -8.14
C HIS A 170 75.37 -17.77 -6.92
N GLY A 171 74.91 -18.20 -5.73
CA GLY A 171 75.71 -18.17 -4.52
C GLY A 171 77.02 -18.97 -4.63
N TYR A 172 76.96 -20.15 -5.25
CA TYR A 172 78.12 -21.00 -5.49
C TYR A 172 79.13 -20.35 -6.45
N ILE A 173 78.66 -19.82 -7.59
CA ILE A 173 79.50 -19.13 -8.59
C ILE A 173 80.23 -17.96 -7.95
N VAL A 174 79.51 -17.10 -7.20
CA VAL A 174 80.10 -15.96 -6.49
C VAL A 174 81.14 -16.43 -5.47
N GLY A 175 80.84 -17.50 -4.71
CA GLY A 175 81.78 -18.10 -3.77
C GLY A 175 83.07 -18.60 -4.43
N CYS A 176 82.96 -19.29 -5.56
CA CYS A 176 84.12 -19.78 -6.34
C CYS A 176 84.99 -18.62 -6.84
N LEU A 177 84.38 -17.53 -7.33
CA LEU A 177 85.10 -16.35 -7.78
C LEU A 177 85.86 -15.67 -6.63
N LEU A 178 85.24 -15.52 -5.46
CA LEU A 178 85.88 -14.95 -4.28
C LEU A 178 87.04 -15.81 -3.75
N GLN A 179 86.99 -17.12 -3.96
CA GLN A 179 88.02 -18.07 -3.55
C GLN A 179 89.11 -18.28 -4.63
N GLY A 180 89.08 -17.54 -5.73
CA GLY A 180 90.08 -17.64 -6.80
C GLY A 180 89.98 -18.93 -7.62
N ARG A 181 88.79 -19.54 -7.71
CA ARG A 181 88.46 -20.74 -8.50
C ARG A 181 87.55 -20.39 -9.69
N PRO A 182 88.03 -19.63 -10.68
CA PRO A 182 87.20 -19.19 -11.82
C PRO A 182 86.82 -20.34 -12.76
N ASP A 183 87.58 -21.43 -12.73
CA ASP A 183 87.31 -22.68 -13.44
C ASP A 183 85.97 -23.30 -13.03
N LEU A 184 85.73 -23.44 -11.72
CA LEU A 184 84.49 -23.96 -11.17
C LEU A 184 83.30 -23.00 -11.39
N ALA A 185 83.55 -21.70 -11.25
CA ALA A 185 82.53 -20.68 -11.51
C ALA A 185 82.05 -20.73 -12.97
N LEU A 186 82.98 -20.89 -13.92
CA LEU A 186 82.66 -21.00 -15.35
C LEU A 186 81.94 -22.32 -15.67
N GLU A 187 82.34 -23.43 -15.05
CA GLU A 187 81.68 -24.72 -15.22
C GLU A 187 80.22 -24.67 -14.77
N GLU A 188 79.96 -24.13 -13.58
CA GLU A 188 78.60 -24.02 -13.04
C GLU A 188 77.75 -23.03 -13.87
N SER A 189 78.34 -21.92 -14.31
CA SER A 189 77.66 -20.97 -15.21
C SER A 189 77.21 -21.62 -16.52
N ARG A 190 78.03 -22.50 -17.11
CA ARG A 190 77.68 -23.19 -18.37
C ARG A 190 76.52 -24.17 -18.20
N LYS A 191 76.44 -24.86 -17.06
CA LYS A 191 75.32 -25.77 -16.75
C LYS A 191 74.01 -25.01 -16.71
N TRP A 192 73.99 -23.84 -16.07
CA TRP A 192 72.79 -23.01 -15.97
C TRP A 192 72.40 -22.32 -17.26
N VAL A 193 73.36 -21.87 -18.09
CA VAL A 193 73.06 -21.37 -19.44
C VAL A 193 72.37 -22.43 -20.28
N SER A 194 72.80 -23.69 -20.19
CA SER A 194 72.13 -24.81 -20.88
C SER A 194 70.75 -25.11 -20.29
N ALA A 195 70.62 -25.12 -18.96
CA ALA A 195 69.35 -25.39 -18.28
C ALA A 195 68.29 -24.31 -18.58
N PHE A 196 68.67 -23.03 -18.56
CA PHE A 196 67.77 -21.94 -18.93
C PHE A 196 67.44 -21.91 -20.43
N GLY A 197 68.38 -22.28 -21.29
CA GLY A 197 68.10 -22.42 -22.72
C GLY A 197 67.03 -23.46 -23.00
N GLN A 198 67.12 -24.64 -22.35
CA GLN A 198 66.11 -25.70 -22.46
C GLN A 198 64.77 -25.26 -21.85
N ALA A 199 64.78 -24.55 -20.71
CA ALA A 199 63.56 -24.03 -20.11
C ALA A 199 62.87 -22.98 -21.00
N ALA A 200 63.62 -22.12 -21.69
CA ALA A 200 63.08 -21.10 -22.58
C ALA A 200 62.38 -21.72 -23.81
N GLU A 201 62.89 -22.83 -24.34
CA GLU A 201 62.24 -23.57 -25.43
C GLU A 201 60.90 -24.18 -25.00
N ILE A 202 60.80 -24.67 -23.76
CA ILE A 202 59.56 -25.22 -23.20
C ILE A 202 58.51 -24.13 -23.01
N VAL A 203 58.90 -22.97 -22.46
CA VAL A 203 57.98 -21.82 -22.26
C VAL A 203 57.47 -21.28 -23.61
N SER A 204 58.33 -21.14 -24.61
CA SER A 204 57.91 -20.72 -25.97
C SER A 204 56.94 -21.71 -26.63
N ALA A 205 57.04 -23.01 -26.32
CA ALA A 205 56.12 -24.01 -26.83
C ALA A 205 54.75 -23.95 -26.12
N GLN A 206 54.72 -23.67 -24.81
CA GLN A 206 53.48 -23.50 -24.05
C GLN A 206 52.71 -22.24 -24.45
N ASP A 207 53.39 -21.10 -24.65
CA ASP A 207 52.76 -19.86 -25.14
C ASP A 207 52.08 -20.04 -26.50
N ALA A 208 52.62 -20.90 -27.37
CA ALA A 208 52.08 -21.17 -28.70
C ALA A 208 50.80 -22.03 -28.68
N ASP A 209 50.64 -22.91 -27.69
CA ASP A 209 49.45 -23.74 -27.52
C ASP A 209 48.34 -22.98 -26.78
N ASP A 210 48.67 -22.13 -25.80
CA ASP A 210 47.70 -21.27 -25.11
C ASP A 210 47.07 -20.20 -26.02
N ILE A 211 47.79 -19.76 -27.08
CA ILE A 211 47.25 -18.86 -28.11
C ILE A 211 46.23 -19.56 -29.01
N LYS A 212 46.37 -20.86 -29.27
CA LYS A 212 45.42 -21.61 -30.12
C LYS A 212 44.09 -21.90 -29.41
N VAL A 213 44.09 -22.06 -28.09
CA VAL A 213 42.88 -22.34 -27.31
C VAL A 213 42.00 -21.10 -27.12
N LYS A 214 42.56 -19.88 -27.22
CA LYS A 214 41.80 -18.62 -27.12
C LYS A 214 41.14 -18.14 -28.43
N GLY A 215 41.26 -18.90 -29.52
CA GLY A 215 40.84 -18.52 -30.87
C GLY A 215 39.61 -19.24 -31.44
N GLU A 216 38.95 -20.10 -30.68
CA GLU A 216 37.69 -20.79 -31.05
C GLU A 216 36.48 -20.25 -30.28
#